data_AF-H2ZGS8-F1
#
_entry.id   AF-H2ZGS8-F1
#
_cell.length_a   1.000
_cell.length_b   1.000
_cell.length_c   1.000
_cell.angle_alpha   90.00
_cell.angle_beta   90.00
_cell.angle_gamma   90.00
#
_symmetry.space_group_name_H-M   'P 1'
#
loop_
_entity.id
_entity.type
_entity.pdbx_description
1 polymer ?
#
loop_
_entity_poly.entity_id
_entity_poly.type
_entity_poly.pdbx_seq_one_letter_code
_entity_poly.pdbx_strand_id
1 'polypeptide(L)'
;MEIIYFVPRRMNKARIDHLTRIANKSGFFQVTTDIKKSNILVAQDSSGDEVLEFLTKNRTVALNDVTIESKSFRDVSWFINCMKEGYIVSVEDNQKLQFKHHLPASKQEDGPPSKKARIDKTTDRIPMYACQRSTPLQHHNKQFTDALEVLEEHALYRDDPNSEARALAFRRGSATLKSLPYKITHVGQLKNLPYIDSTNSSKAGHCKKIITEILEEGFSDEVEGVTNSEFFKSMKIFCGIFGVGPSTARKWFYDLNLRTLEDIKTKKLTLTKDQTLGLRYHEDLNKPLLLEEANHIAKLVRETCTALRSGCTVTVVGGFRRGKDKGHDLDLIISHPIEGNEEGMLAMVLEKLDEHFIYTEKKASNTKRQTSLESRSTMDHFEKCFSIFKYRHEGSAKQSQSNILHLEGTWAAKRVDLIVVPKSQFAFAVLGWTGTKHFEREIRRYVRSEKKLVLTSHGMYTLDTNESISADSEEEIFEKLGLNFLPPSERCC
;
A
#
# COMPACT_ATOMS: atom_id res chain seq x y z
N MET A 1 37.16 7.61 9.14
CA MET A 1 36.38 6.47 9.63
C MET A 1 35.59 6.97 10.83
N GLU A 2 34.27 6.92 10.78
CA GLU A 2 33.45 7.45 11.87
C GLU A 2 33.31 6.42 12.99
N ILE A 3 33.50 6.86 14.23
CA ILE A 3 33.38 5.99 15.41
C ILE A 3 31.99 6.20 16.02
N ILE A 4 31.19 5.14 16.03
CA ILE A 4 29.81 5.18 16.48
C ILE A 4 29.62 4.43 17.80
N TYR A 5 28.75 4.95 18.65
CA TYR A 5 28.27 4.26 19.85
C TYR A 5 26.76 4.10 19.77
N PHE A 6 26.28 2.86 19.84
CA PHE A 6 24.85 2.57 19.91
C PHE A 6 24.36 2.71 21.35
N VAL A 7 23.40 3.60 21.56
CA VAL A 7 22.85 3.89 22.90
C VAL A 7 21.92 2.76 23.35
N PRO A 8 22.25 2.02 24.44
CA PRO A 8 21.50 0.83 24.87
C PRO A 8 20.23 1.17 25.68
N ARG A 9 19.44 2.16 25.25
CA ARG A 9 18.19 2.58 25.91
C ARG A 9 16.97 1.81 25.40
N ARG A 10 16.83 1.72 24.08
CA ARG A 10 15.76 1.00 23.36
C ARG A 10 16.35 0.03 22.32
N MET A 11 17.63 -0.29 22.49
CA MET A 11 18.33 -1.30 21.70
C MET A 11 18.86 -2.34 22.69
N ASN A 12 18.33 -3.56 22.59
CA ASN A 12 18.82 -4.68 23.39
C ASN A 12 20.18 -5.17 22.86
N LYS A 13 20.85 -6.06 23.61
CA LYS A 13 22.18 -6.56 23.23
C LYS A 13 22.21 -7.20 21.84
N ALA A 14 21.19 -7.99 21.49
CA ALA A 14 21.10 -8.64 20.18
C ALA A 14 21.00 -7.62 19.04
N ARG A 15 20.22 -6.53 19.21
CA ARG A 15 20.13 -5.42 18.26
C ARG A 15 21.48 -4.72 18.10
N ILE A 16 22.15 -4.43 19.20
CA ILE A 16 23.47 -3.79 19.19
C ILE A 16 24.48 -4.71 18.49
N ASP A 17 24.49 -6.01 18.78
CA ASP A 17 25.39 -6.98 18.16
C ASP A 17 25.13 -7.10 16.65
N HIS A 18 23.86 -7.10 16.22
CA HIS A 18 23.47 -7.12 14.82
C HIS A 18 23.93 -5.85 14.08
N LEU A 19 23.59 -4.67 14.61
CA LEU A 19 24.00 -3.38 14.03
C LEU A 19 25.53 -3.25 14.02
N THR A 20 26.21 -3.75 15.04
CA THR A 20 27.67 -3.80 15.13
C THR A 20 28.28 -4.67 14.03
N ARG A 21 27.70 -5.85 13.79
CA ARG A 21 28.14 -6.75 12.72
C ARG A 21 28.00 -6.10 11.34
N ILE A 22 26.91 -5.37 11.11
CA ILE A 22 26.65 -4.66 9.86
C ILE A 22 27.62 -3.47 9.71
N ALA A 23 27.77 -2.66 10.76
CA ALA A 23 28.69 -1.53 10.79
C ALA A 23 30.13 -1.95 10.50
N ASN A 24 30.62 -3.01 11.15
CA ASN A 24 31.99 -3.49 10.95
C ASN A 24 32.23 -4.05 9.54
N LYS A 25 31.20 -4.61 8.88
CA LYS A 25 31.27 -5.06 7.49
C LYS A 25 31.29 -3.90 6.48
N SER A 26 30.83 -2.71 6.85
CA SER A 26 30.73 -1.55 5.95
C SER A 26 32.10 -0.99 5.54
N GLY A 27 33.11 -1.10 6.40
CA GLY A 27 34.43 -0.50 6.19
C GLY A 27 34.53 1.01 6.48
N PHE A 28 33.42 1.72 6.70
CA PHE A 28 33.41 3.17 6.99
C PHE A 28 32.96 3.54 8.41
N PHE A 29 32.36 2.59 9.14
CA PHE A 29 32.05 2.72 10.57
C PHE A 29 32.92 1.83 11.46
N GLN A 30 33.32 2.36 12.62
CA GLN A 30 33.89 1.60 13.72
C GLN A 30 32.95 1.69 14.93
N VAL A 31 32.49 0.56 15.45
CA VAL A 31 31.65 0.56 16.66
C VAL A 31 32.50 0.45 17.91
N THR A 32 32.28 1.37 18.86
CA THR A 32 32.94 1.35 20.17
C THR A 32 31.96 1.00 21.27
N THR A 33 32.44 0.31 22.31
CA THR A 33 31.72 0.10 23.57
C THR A 33 32.01 1.21 24.59
N ASP A 34 33.01 2.04 24.32
CA ASP A 34 33.38 3.20 25.12
C ASP A 34 32.83 4.47 24.45
N ILE A 35 31.81 5.07 25.07
CA ILE A 35 31.15 6.28 24.57
C ILE A 35 32.14 7.44 24.36
N LYS A 36 33.21 7.51 25.15
CA LYS A 36 34.20 8.61 25.06
C LYS A 36 34.94 8.58 23.73
N LYS A 37 35.14 7.39 23.16
CA LYS A 37 35.81 7.18 21.87
C LYS A 37 34.92 7.42 20.65
N SER A 38 33.61 7.59 20.84
CA SER A 38 32.67 7.81 19.73
C SER A 38 32.60 9.27 19.30
N ASN A 39 32.38 9.52 18.01
CA ASN A 39 32.05 10.83 17.47
C ASN A 39 30.52 10.99 17.30
N ILE A 40 29.82 9.87 17.12
CA ILE A 40 28.39 9.82 16.82
C ILE A 40 27.69 8.88 17.81
N LEU A 41 26.63 9.39 18.44
CA LEU A 41 25.71 8.61 19.26
C LEU A 41 24.50 8.25 18.40
N VAL A 42 24.26 6.96 18.23
CA VAL A 42 23.10 6.46 17.49
C VAL A 42 22.10 5.90 18.49
N ALA A 43 20.89 6.44 18.52
CA ALA A 43 19.81 5.95 19.38
C ALA A 43 18.60 5.55 18.54
N GLN A 44 17.76 4.69 19.10
CA GLN A 44 16.53 4.23 18.46
C GLN A 44 15.32 4.78 19.20
N ASP A 45 14.37 5.36 18.45
CA ASP A 45 13.08 5.86 18.96
C ASP A 45 13.24 6.73 20.22
N SER A 46 14.23 7.63 20.22
CA SER A 46 14.57 8.43 21.39
C SER A 46 14.81 9.89 21.01
N SER A 47 14.35 10.84 21.80
CA SER A 47 14.78 12.25 21.66
C SER A 47 16.18 12.47 22.21
N GLY A 48 16.82 13.60 21.88
CA GLY A 48 18.14 13.96 22.40
C GLY A 48 18.14 14.06 23.93
N ASP A 49 17.10 14.68 24.49
CA ASP A 49 16.91 14.83 25.94
C ASP A 49 16.81 13.46 26.64
N GLU A 50 16.05 12.54 26.06
CA GLU A 50 15.88 11.20 26.61
C GLU A 50 17.16 10.36 26.58
N VAL A 51 17.99 10.54 25.54
CA VAL A 51 19.30 9.90 25.45
C VAL A 51 20.22 10.46 26.53
N LEU A 52 20.24 11.79 26.70
CA LEU A 52 21.06 12.44 27.70
C LEU A 52 20.67 11.99 29.12
N GLU A 53 19.38 12.02 29.43
CA GLU A 53 18.85 11.57 30.72
C GLU A 53 19.23 10.10 31.01
N PHE A 54 19.12 9.22 30.01
CA PHE A 54 19.51 7.81 30.13
C PHE A 54 21.01 7.64 30.41
N LEU A 55 21.88 8.36 29.70
CA LEU A 55 23.34 8.27 29.87
C LEU A 55 23.78 8.79 31.24
N THR A 56 23.16 9.87 31.72
CA THR A 56 23.40 10.44 33.05
C THR A 56 22.93 9.49 34.15
N LYS A 57 21.71 8.94 34.04
CA LYS A 57 21.14 8.01 35.05
C LYS A 57 21.96 6.74 35.21
N ASN A 58 22.51 6.20 34.12
CA ASN A 58 23.33 4.99 34.16
C ASN A 58 24.80 5.24 34.52
N ARG A 59 25.17 6.46 34.96
CA ARG A 59 26.55 6.88 35.26
C ARG A 59 27.53 6.59 34.13
N THR A 60 27.02 6.47 32.90
CA THR A 60 27.85 6.25 31.71
C THR A 60 28.62 7.53 31.38
N VAL A 61 28.07 8.69 31.76
CA VAL A 61 28.71 10.00 31.67
C VAL A 61 28.35 10.88 32.89
N ALA A 62 29.26 11.77 33.33
CA ALA A 62 29.04 12.68 34.45
C ALA A 62 28.07 13.83 34.09
N LEU A 63 27.34 14.39 35.08
CA LEU A 63 26.29 15.40 34.88
C LEU A 63 26.72 16.67 34.12
N ASN A 64 28.02 16.94 33.98
CA ASN A 64 28.60 18.11 33.31
C ASN A 64 29.81 17.73 32.41
N ASP A 65 29.80 16.53 31.81
CA ASP A 65 30.90 16.10 30.95
C ASP A 65 30.83 16.81 29.58
N VAL A 66 31.69 17.81 29.40
CA VAL A 66 31.86 18.61 28.16
C VAL A 66 32.09 17.74 26.92
N THR A 67 32.49 16.47 27.09
CA THR A 67 32.71 15.52 25.99
C THR A 67 31.44 15.00 25.32
N ILE A 68 30.24 15.20 25.90
CA ILE A 68 28.96 14.86 25.23
C ILE A 68 28.50 15.97 24.28
N GLU A 69 28.67 17.24 24.65
CA GLU A 69 28.16 18.39 23.87
C GLU A 69 28.80 18.45 22.48
N SER A 70 30.01 17.91 22.32
CA SER A 70 30.72 17.82 21.04
C SER A 70 30.32 16.60 20.19
N LYS A 71 29.46 15.69 20.67
CA LYS A 71 29.05 14.47 19.93
C LYS A 71 27.82 14.72 19.08
N SER A 72 27.77 14.11 17.91
CA SER A 72 26.59 14.17 17.04
C SER A 72 25.56 13.11 17.43
N PHE A 73 24.33 13.52 17.78
CA PHE A 73 23.22 12.62 18.08
C PHE A 73 22.41 12.30 16.80
N ARG A 74 22.17 11.02 16.55
CA ARG A 74 21.48 10.52 15.35
C ARG A 74 20.46 9.46 15.71
N ASP A 75 19.35 9.44 14.97
CA ASP A 75 18.42 8.31 15.00
C ASP A 75 19.01 7.11 14.23
N VAL A 76 18.62 5.90 14.61
CA VAL A 76 19.06 4.65 13.96
C VAL A 76 18.70 4.60 12.47
N SER A 77 17.64 5.29 12.04
CA SER A 77 17.28 5.42 10.62
C SER A 77 18.40 6.02 9.76
N TRP A 78 19.18 6.98 10.28
CA TRP A 78 20.35 7.51 9.57
C TRP A 78 21.43 6.45 9.36
N PHE A 79 21.70 5.64 10.38
CA PHE A 79 22.65 4.53 10.27
C PHE A 79 22.17 3.51 9.23
N ILE A 80 20.88 3.16 9.25
CA ILE A 80 20.27 2.24 8.28
C ILE A 80 20.39 2.79 6.85
N ASN A 81 20.17 4.10 6.65
CA ASN A 81 20.32 4.74 5.35
C ASN A 81 21.79 4.69 4.86
N CYS A 82 22.77 4.97 5.71
CA CYS A 82 24.18 4.80 5.36
C CYS A 82 24.50 3.37 4.92
N MET A 83 23.96 2.38 5.62
CA MET A 83 24.16 0.97 5.29
C MET A 83 23.50 0.57 3.97
N LYS A 84 22.36 1.18 3.64
CA LYS A 84 21.64 0.95 2.39
C LYS A 84 22.38 1.54 1.18
N GLU A 85 22.89 2.76 1.32
CA GLU A 85 23.56 3.49 0.24
C GLU A 85 25.03 3.08 0.07
N GLY A 86 25.64 2.44 1.07
CA GLY A 86 27.02 1.96 1.01
C GLY A 86 28.08 3.05 1.24
N TYR A 87 27.67 4.24 1.69
CA TYR A 87 28.53 5.34 2.10
C TYR A 87 27.84 6.18 3.18
N ILE A 88 28.58 7.10 3.82
CA ILE A 88 28.03 7.99 4.84
C ILE A 88 27.19 9.09 4.18
N VAL A 89 25.87 9.04 4.37
CA VAL A 89 24.95 10.04 3.80
C VAL A 89 24.89 11.30 4.66
N SER A 90 24.61 12.43 4.02
CA SER A 90 24.33 13.70 4.70
C SER A 90 23.13 13.56 5.63
N VAL A 91 23.19 14.21 6.79
CA VAL A 91 22.18 14.08 7.84
C VAL A 91 21.01 15.04 7.57
N GLU A 92 19.82 14.49 7.38
CA GLU A 92 18.58 15.26 7.31
C GLU A 92 18.11 15.73 8.70
N ASP A 93 17.31 16.79 8.79
CA ASP A 93 16.90 17.34 10.09
C ASP A 93 15.98 16.40 10.90
N ASN A 94 15.25 15.52 10.24
CA ASN A 94 14.44 14.45 10.85
C ASN A 94 15.29 13.28 11.43
N GLN A 95 16.58 13.21 11.06
CA GLN A 95 17.54 12.18 11.46
C GLN A 95 18.46 12.65 12.61
N LYS A 96 18.43 13.94 12.93
CA LYS A 96 19.04 14.50 14.15
C LYS A 96 18.09 14.31 15.31
N LEU A 97 18.59 13.85 16.45
CA LEU A 97 17.75 13.78 17.65
C LEU A 97 17.47 15.20 18.14
N GLN A 98 16.19 15.53 18.31
CA GLN A 98 15.77 16.86 18.76
C GLN A 98 16.00 17.01 20.28
N PHE A 99 16.53 18.17 20.67
CA PHE A 99 16.65 18.62 22.06
C PHE A 99 15.61 19.72 22.32
N LYS A 100 14.80 19.57 23.36
CA LYS A 100 13.86 20.61 23.77
C LYS A 100 14.62 21.69 24.54
N HIS A 101 15.20 22.66 23.84
CA HIS A 101 15.66 23.87 24.51
C HIS A 101 14.48 24.55 25.22
N HIS A 102 14.67 24.84 26.51
CA HIS A 102 13.74 25.59 27.34
C HIS A 102 13.48 26.98 26.76
N LEU A 103 12.28 27.18 26.21
CA LEU A 103 11.62 28.49 26.09
C LEU A 103 10.16 28.34 26.56
N PRO A 104 9.59 29.34 27.25
CA PRO A 104 8.39 29.17 28.05
C PRO A 104 7.14 29.03 27.17
N ALA A 105 6.22 28.17 27.62
CA ALA A 105 4.95 27.88 26.97
C ALA A 105 4.10 29.15 26.77
N SER A 106 3.83 29.49 25.51
CA SER A 106 2.71 30.36 25.16
C SER A 106 1.45 29.50 25.01
N LYS A 107 0.40 29.92 25.71
CA LYS A 107 -0.94 29.32 25.67
C LYS A 107 -1.52 29.46 24.26
N GLN A 108 -2.02 28.37 23.67
CA GLN A 108 -2.95 28.44 22.54
C GLN A 108 -4.38 28.37 23.08
N GLU A 109 -5.18 29.33 22.64
CA GLU A 109 -6.61 29.46 22.92
C GLU A 109 -7.43 28.39 22.19
N ASP A 110 -8.45 27.89 22.88
CA ASP A 110 -9.43 26.93 22.39
C ASP A 110 -10.30 27.53 21.27
N GLY A 111 -10.26 26.90 20.09
CA GLY A 111 -11.28 27.07 19.05
C GLY A 111 -12.54 26.24 19.36
N PRO A 112 -13.74 26.64 18.87
CA PRO A 112 -15.00 26.04 19.29
C PRO A 112 -15.17 24.60 18.79
N PRO A 113 -15.87 23.73 19.53
CA PRO A 113 -15.93 22.30 19.24
C PRO A 113 -16.85 22.00 18.05
N SER A 114 -16.27 21.44 16.99
CA SER A 114 -17.03 20.75 15.93
C SER A 114 -17.79 19.57 16.54
N LYS A 115 -19.09 19.48 16.23
CA LYS A 115 -20.04 18.47 16.70
C LYS A 115 -19.47 17.05 16.52
N LYS A 116 -19.04 16.44 17.62
CA LYS A 116 -18.63 15.02 17.65
C LYS A 116 -19.84 14.15 17.31
N ALA A 117 -19.66 13.29 16.31
CA ALA A 117 -20.51 12.12 16.11
C ALA A 117 -20.60 11.35 17.44
N ARG A 118 -21.82 10.95 17.80
CA ARG A 118 -22.08 10.09 18.97
C ARG A 118 -21.26 8.81 18.82
N ILE A 119 -20.18 8.70 19.59
CA ILE A 119 -19.49 7.44 19.81
C ILE A 119 -20.39 6.64 20.76
N ASP A 120 -21.05 5.63 20.21
CA ASP A 120 -21.79 4.65 21.00
C ASP A 120 -20.79 3.83 21.83
N LYS A 121 -20.98 3.82 23.16
CA LYS A 121 -20.06 3.28 24.16
C LYS A 121 -20.16 1.75 24.32
N THR A 122 -20.49 1.02 23.25
CA THR A 122 -20.97 -0.36 23.38
C THR A 122 -20.02 -1.47 22.93
N THR A 123 -18.82 -1.20 22.39
CA THR A 123 -17.76 -2.24 22.34
C THR A 123 -16.34 -1.66 22.35
N ASP A 124 -15.59 -1.81 23.45
CA ASP A 124 -14.11 -1.68 23.50
C ASP A 124 -13.39 -2.74 22.64
N ARG A 125 -14.12 -3.51 21.83
CA ARG A 125 -13.62 -4.64 21.05
C ARG A 125 -13.58 -4.28 19.57
N ILE A 126 -12.39 -4.39 18.98
CA ILE A 126 -12.19 -4.22 17.54
C ILE A 126 -12.96 -5.30 16.76
N PRO A 127 -13.87 -4.92 15.82
CA PRO A 127 -14.63 -5.87 15.03
C PRO A 127 -13.80 -6.82 14.18
N MET A 128 -14.36 -7.99 13.87
CA MET A 128 -13.68 -9.02 13.07
C MET A 128 -13.64 -8.65 11.58
N TYR A 129 -14.72 -8.11 11.01
CA TYR A 129 -14.80 -7.83 9.59
C TYR A 129 -14.26 -6.44 9.29
N ALA A 130 -13.41 -6.31 8.26
CA ALA A 130 -12.85 -5.00 7.89
C ALA A 130 -13.92 -3.98 7.47
N CYS A 131 -15.07 -4.43 6.95
CA CYS A 131 -16.21 -3.57 6.60
C CYS A 131 -16.93 -2.96 7.82
N GLN A 132 -16.54 -3.34 9.03
CA GLN A 132 -17.03 -2.76 10.29
C GLN A 132 -15.98 -1.87 10.96
N ARG A 133 -14.84 -1.61 10.30
CA ARG A 133 -13.72 -0.86 10.86
C ARG A 133 -13.37 0.32 9.97
N SER A 134 -13.37 1.51 10.56
CA SER A 134 -12.77 2.68 9.93
C SER A 134 -11.27 2.46 9.78
N THR A 135 -10.77 2.49 8.54
CA THR A 135 -9.36 2.26 8.22
C THR A 135 -8.84 3.39 7.33
N PRO A 136 -8.27 4.45 7.92
CA PRO A 136 -7.74 5.59 7.18
C PRO A 136 -6.48 5.21 6.39
N LEU A 137 -6.15 6.02 5.37
CA LEU A 137 -4.92 5.85 4.60
C LEU A 137 -3.66 6.01 5.46
N GLN A 138 -3.66 7.01 6.34
CA GLN A 138 -2.59 7.24 7.31
C GLN A 138 -2.98 6.62 8.65
N HIS A 139 -2.12 5.76 9.20
CA HIS A 139 -2.39 5.01 10.41
C HIS A 139 -1.15 4.93 11.31
N HIS A 140 -1.35 4.53 12.57
CA HIS A 140 -0.34 4.69 13.62
C HIS A 140 0.71 3.55 13.73
N ASN A 141 0.53 2.47 12.96
CA ASN A 141 1.19 1.19 13.18
C ASN A 141 2.05 0.72 11.99
N LYS A 142 2.57 1.66 11.20
CA LYS A 142 3.28 1.39 9.94
C LYS A 142 4.43 0.38 10.06
N GLN A 143 5.23 0.48 11.12
CA GLN A 143 6.34 -0.45 11.38
C GLN A 143 5.92 -1.92 11.41
N PHE A 144 4.71 -2.21 11.89
CA PHE A 144 4.19 -3.57 11.98
C PHE A 144 3.48 -3.97 10.69
N THR A 145 2.70 -3.07 10.09
CA THR A 145 1.98 -3.38 8.85
C THR A 145 2.94 -3.61 7.69
N ASP A 146 4.00 -2.80 7.57
CA ASP A 146 5.05 -2.99 6.55
C ASP A 146 5.68 -4.38 6.68
N ALA A 147 6.01 -4.79 7.91
CA ALA A 147 6.57 -6.10 8.18
C ALA A 147 5.62 -7.25 7.80
N LEU A 148 4.34 -7.16 8.19
CA LEU A 148 3.34 -8.17 7.83
C LEU A 148 3.08 -8.20 6.31
N GLU A 149 3.12 -7.05 5.64
CA GLU A 149 2.91 -6.94 4.19
C GLU A 149 4.09 -7.50 3.39
N VAL A 150 5.33 -7.37 3.88
CA VAL A 150 6.49 -8.08 3.31
C VAL A 150 6.29 -9.59 3.38
N LEU A 151 5.85 -10.11 4.53
CA LEU A 151 5.62 -11.55 4.71
C LEU A 151 4.40 -12.03 3.92
N GLU A 152 3.38 -11.18 3.75
CA GLU A 152 2.25 -11.43 2.86
C GLU A 152 2.71 -11.56 1.40
N GLU A 153 3.45 -10.57 0.90
CA GLU A 153 3.96 -10.54 -0.48
C GLU A 153 4.84 -11.77 -0.75
N HIS A 154 5.75 -12.08 0.18
CA HIS A 154 6.59 -13.26 0.10
C HIS A 154 5.77 -14.56 0.07
N ALA A 155 4.73 -14.66 0.91
CA ALA A 155 3.83 -15.81 0.86
C ALA A 155 3.14 -15.93 -0.52
N LEU A 156 2.69 -14.84 -1.12
CA LEU A 156 2.08 -14.84 -2.47
C LEU A 156 3.05 -15.22 -3.59
N TYR A 157 4.35 -14.99 -3.42
CA TYR A 157 5.38 -15.40 -4.39
C TYR A 157 5.70 -16.88 -4.35
N ARG A 158 5.47 -17.54 -3.22
CA ARG A 158 5.73 -18.97 -3.06
C ARG A 158 4.66 -19.83 -3.74
N ASP A 159 5.06 -21.05 -4.08
CA ASP A 159 4.18 -22.09 -4.62
C ASP A 159 3.95 -23.19 -3.58
N ASP A 160 3.62 -22.79 -2.36
CA ASP A 160 3.31 -23.71 -1.25
C ASP A 160 1.79 -23.82 -1.06
N PRO A 161 1.23 -25.01 -0.78
CA PRO A 161 -0.22 -25.19 -0.56
C PRO A 161 -0.83 -24.28 0.51
N ASN A 162 -0.04 -23.81 1.47
CA ASN A 162 -0.48 -22.92 2.54
C ASN A 162 -0.22 -21.43 2.26
N SER A 163 0.40 -21.09 1.11
CA SER A 163 0.81 -19.73 0.74
C SER A 163 -0.35 -18.73 0.80
N GLU A 164 -1.48 -19.07 0.18
CA GLU A 164 -2.65 -18.18 0.15
C GLU A 164 -3.25 -17.98 1.55
N ALA A 165 -3.32 -19.04 2.35
CA ALA A 165 -3.83 -18.97 3.71
C ALA A 165 -2.91 -18.14 4.62
N ARG A 166 -1.59 -18.26 4.43
CA ARG A 166 -0.57 -17.47 5.14
C ARG A 166 -0.63 -16.00 4.74
N ALA A 167 -0.67 -15.70 3.45
CA ALA A 167 -0.86 -14.34 2.94
C ALA A 167 -2.17 -13.71 3.47
N LEU A 168 -3.26 -14.47 3.47
CA LEU A 168 -4.53 -14.04 4.04
C LEU A 168 -4.44 -13.70 5.53
N ALA A 169 -3.71 -14.51 6.32
CA ALA A 169 -3.50 -14.26 7.74
C ALA A 169 -2.74 -12.94 7.98
N PHE A 170 -1.63 -12.73 7.27
CA PHE A 170 -0.87 -11.48 7.36
C PHE A 170 -1.67 -10.27 6.89
N ARG A 171 -2.43 -10.38 5.79
CA ARG A 171 -3.30 -9.29 5.31
C ARG A 171 -4.31 -8.87 6.37
N ARG A 172 -4.94 -9.84 7.02
CA ARG A 172 -5.93 -9.59 8.09
C ARG A 172 -5.30 -9.00 9.35
N GLY A 173 -4.09 -9.45 9.70
CA GLY A 173 -3.30 -8.85 10.78
C GLY A 173 -2.97 -7.39 10.48
N SER A 174 -2.41 -7.11 9.31
CA SER A 174 -2.09 -5.74 8.84
C SER A 174 -3.34 -4.85 8.86
N ALA A 175 -4.44 -5.30 8.26
CA ALA A 175 -5.70 -4.55 8.25
C ALA A 175 -6.26 -4.23 9.64
N THR A 176 -6.07 -5.13 10.61
CA THR A 176 -6.46 -4.88 11.99
C THR A 176 -5.62 -3.76 12.58
N LEU A 177 -4.29 -3.81 12.39
CA LEU A 177 -3.36 -2.79 12.87
C LEU A 177 -3.59 -1.41 12.23
N LYS A 178 -3.95 -1.36 10.95
CA LYS A 178 -4.29 -0.11 10.23
C LYS A 178 -5.52 0.57 10.81
N SER A 179 -6.48 -0.20 11.31
CA SER A 179 -7.73 0.34 11.87
C SER A 179 -7.62 0.84 13.32
N LEU A 180 -6.49 0.58 14.01
CA LEU A 180 -6.36 1.00 15.41
C LEU A 180 -6.19 2.52 15.50
N PRO A 181 -6.95 3.21 16.38
CA PRO A 181 -6.85 4.65 16.57
C PRO A 181 -5.65 5.07 17.44
N TYR A 182 -4.71 4.16 17.68
CA TYR A 182 -3.54 4.37 18.53
C TYR A 182 -2.33 3.59 18.01
N LYS A 183 -1.14 4.06 18.39
CA LYS A 183 0.12 3.35 18.19
C LYS A 183 0.27 2.25 19.25
N ILE A 184 0.61 1.04 18.83
CA ILE A 184 1.01 -0.03 19.75
C ILE A 184 2.43 0.24 20.25
N THR A 185 2.61 0.17 21.56
CA THR A 185 3.85 0.47 22.29
C THR A 185 4.32 -0.67 23.18
N HIS A 186 3.45 -1.64 23.47
CA HIS A 186 3.80 -2.81 24.29
C HIS A 186 2.90 -4.01 23.97
N VAL A 187 3.40 -5.22 24.22
CA VAL A 187 2.77 -6.50 23.84
C VAL A 187 1.38 -6.70 24.44
N GLY A 188 1.11 -6.12 25.62
CA GLY A 188 -0.20 -6.18 26.27
C GLY A 188 -1.35 -5.65 25.42
N GLN A 189 -1.09 -4.68 24.53
CA GLN A 189 -2.10 -4.08 23.64
C GLN A 189 -2.51 -5.00 22.48
N LEU A 190 -1.80 -6.11 22.28
CA LEU A 190 -2.13 -7.11 21.25
C LEU A 190 -3.25 -8.05 21.70
N LYS A 191 -3.56 -8.07 23.00
CA LYS A 191 -4.56 -8.97 23.57
C LYS A 191 -5.93 -8.71 22.96
N ASN A 192 -6.64 -9.78 22.63
CA ASN A 192 -7.99 -9.78 22.04
C ASN A 192 -8.11 -9.13 20.65
N LEU A 193 -7.00 -8.68 20.03
CA LEU A 193 -7.06 -8.14 18.67
C LEU A 193 -7.37 -9.27 17.67
N PRO A 194 -8.35 -9.09 16.77
CA PRO A 194 -8.69 -10.10 15.79
C PRO A 194 -7.51 -10.34 14.85
N TYR A 195 -7.28 -11.61 14.49
CA TYR A 195 -6.19 -12.05 13.60
C TYR A 195 -4.76 -11.81 14.08
N ILE A 196 -4.58 -11.23 15.26
CA ILE A 196 -3.28 -11.03 15.89
C ILE A 196 -3.18 -11.92 17.12
N ASP A 197 -4.13 -11.84 18.05
CA ASP A 197 -4.09 -12.68 19.25
C ASP A 197 -4.54 -14.12 18.94
N SER A 198 -3.72 -15.10 19.33
CA SER A 198 -3.96 -16.53 19.08
C SER A 198 -5.21 -17.05 19.77
N THR A 199 -5.69 -16.37 20.81
CA THR A 199 -6.95 -16.65 21.51
C THR A 199 -8.17 -16.60 20.59
N ASN A 200 -8.09 -15.85 19.49
CA ASN A 200 -9.18 -15.71 18.52
C ASN A 200 -8.99 -16.56 17.25
N SER A 201 -7.82 -17.18 17.03
CA SER A 201 -7.55 -18.06 15.88
C SER A 201 -6.23 -18.80 16.03
N SER A 202 -6.22 -20.12 15.79
CA SER A 202 -5.01 -20.96 15.76
C SER A 202 -3.94 -20.51 14.75
N LYS A 203 -4.31 -19.65 13.78
CA LYS A 203 -3.40 -19.09 12.76
C LYS A 203 -2.91 -17.66 13.07
N ALA A 204 -3.41 -17.00 14.12
CA ALA A 204 -3.09 -15.61 14.46
C ALA A 204 -1.76 -15.44 15.21
N GLY A 205 -1.27 -16.50 15.86
CA GLY A 205 -0.06 -16.44 16.71
C GLY A 205 1.20 -15.96 15.98
N HIS A 206 1.29 -16.15 14.66
CA HIS A 206 2.44 -15.67 13.88
C HIS A 206 2.48 -14.14 13.82
N CYS A 207 1.37 -13.46 13.55
CA CYS A 207 1.36 -12.00 13.52
C CYS A 207 1.80 -11.42 14.88
N LYS A 208 1.29 -11.99 15.98
CA LYS A 208 1.69 -11.59 17.33
C LYS A 208 3.19 -11.77 17.56
N LYS A 209 3.77 -12.91 17.16
CA LYS A 209 5.21 -13.16 17.24
C LYS A 209 6.01 -12.05 16.55
N ILE A 210 5.71 -11.74 15.28
CA ILE A 210 6.43 -10.71 14.51
C ILE A 210 6.32 -9.34 15.18
N ILE A 211 5.12 -8.98 15.65
CA ILE A 211 4.89 -7.68 16.31
C ILE A 211 5.64 -7.61 17.64
N THR A 212 5.67 -8.70 18.41
CA THR A 212 6.43 -8.81 19.65
C THR A 212 7.93 -8.66 19.42
N GLU A 213 8.51 -9.36 18.43
CA GLU A 213 9.92 -9.20 18.06
C GLU A 213 10.24 -7.74 17.71
N ILE A 214 9.41 -7.10 16.88
CA ILE A 214 9.62 -5.69 16.52
C ILE A 214 9.49 -4.76 17.74
N LEU A 215 8.58 -5.04 18.68
CA LEU A 215 8.43 -4.25 19.91
C LEU A 215 9.62 -4.41 20.87
N GLU A 216 10.15 -5.62 21.01
CA GLU A 216 11.19 -5.96 22.00
C GLU A 216 12.62 -5.77 21.47
N GLU A 217 12.81 -5.97 20.17
CA GLU A 217 14.11 -6.00 19.52
C GLU A 217 14.28 -4.90 18.47
N GLY A 218 13.18 -4.30 18.00
CA GLY A 218 13.17 -3.26 16.97
C GLY A 218 13.13 -3.79 15.53
N PHE A 219 13.17 -5.10 15.33
CA PHE A 219 13.13 -5.77 14.02
C PHE A 219 12.60 -7.20 14.18
N SER A 220 12.44 -7.92 13.07
CA SER A 220 12.15 -9.35 13.07
C SER A 220 13.11 -10.06 12.12
N ASP A 221 13.82 -11.08 12.61
CA ASP A 221 14.76 -11.87 11.81
C ASP A 221 14.08 -12.51 10.59
N GLU A 222 12.82 -12.93 10.69
CA GLU A 222 12.08 -13.49 9.57
C GLU A 222 11.84 -12.43 8.48
N VAL A 223 11.42 -11.23 8.88
CA VAL A 223 11.16 -10.12 7.96
C VAL A 223 12.43 -9.68 7.28
N GLU A 224 13.53 -9.55 8.03
CA GLU A 224 14.85 -9.20 7.49
C GLU A 224 15.38 -10.31 6.56
N GLY A 225 15.22 -11.57 6.95
CA GLY A 225 15.62 -12.72 6.13
C GLY A 225 14.88 -12.77 4.80
N VAL A 226 13.57 -12.54 4.81
CA VAL A 226 12.75 -12.44 3.58
C VAL A 226 13.18 -11.26 2.73
N THR A 227 13.24 -10.06 3.33
CA THR A 227 13.60 -8.81 2.64
C THR A 227 14.95 -8.91 1.95
N ASN A 228 15.91 -9.56 2.60
CA ASN A 228 17.27 -9.68 2.09
C ASN A 228 17.49 -10.87 1.15
N SER A 229 16.54 -11.82 1.10
CA SER A 229 16.65 -13.01 0.26
C SER A 229 16.72 -12.66 -1.23
N GLU A 230 17.57 -13.39 -1.96
CA GLU A 230 17.70 -13.25 -3.41
C GLU A 230 16.38 -13.56 -4.11
N PHE A 231 15.67 -14.60 -3.67
CA PHE A 231 14.36 -14.98 -4.16
C PHE A 231 13.37 -13.81 -4.09
N PHE A 232 13.18 -13.21 -2.91
CA PHE A 232 12.20 -12.14 -2.76
C PHE A 232 12.54 -10.92 -3.61
N LYS A 233 13.82 -10.53 -3.65
CA LYS A 233 14.30 -9.41 -4.48
C LYS A 233 14.03 -9.65 -5.97
N SER A 234 14.39 -10.81 -6.50
CA SER A 234 14.13 -11.14 -7.91
C SER A 234 12.64 -11.27 -8.22
N MET A 235 11.84 -11.85 -7.31
CA MET A 235 10.38 -11.93 -7.48
C MET A 235 9.74 -10.54 -7.55
N LYS A 236 10.18 -9.58 -6.72
CA LYS A 236 9.71 -8.18 -6.80
C LYS A 236 10.07 -7.53 -8.14
N ILE A 237 11.30 -7.73 -8.61
CA ILE A 237 11.74 -7.21 -9.91
C ILE A 237 10.86 -7.79 -11.03
N PHE A 238 10.69 -9.12 -11.05
CA PHE A 238 9.97 -9.78 -12.13
C PHE A 238 8.48 -9.49 -12.11
N CYS A 239 7.82 -9.53 -10.95
CA CYS A 239 6.40 -9.20 -10.82
C CYS A 239 6.11 -7.71 -11.01
N GLY A 240 7.13 -6.84 -11.02
CA GLY A 240 7.03 -5.43 -11.40
C GLY A 240 6.91 -5.20 -12.91
N ILE A 241 7.09 -6.24 -13.73
CA ILE A 241 6.92 -6.17 -15.18
C ILE A 241 5.46 -6.45 -15.53
N PHE A 242 4.80 -5.53 -16.25
CA PHE A 242 3.44 -5.75 -16.74
C PHE A 242 3.37 -7.04 -17.57
N GLY A 243 2.35 -7.88 -17.30
CA GLY A 243 2.20 -9.21 -17.91
C GLY A 243 2.99 -10.34 -17.23
N VAL A 244 3.70 -10.08 -16.13
CA VAL A 244 4.44 -11.09 -15.37
C VAL A 244 3.81 -11.29 -13.99
N GLY A 245 3.22 -12.47 -13.77
CA GLY A 245 2.74 -12.90 -12.47
C GLY A 245 3.72 -13.84 -11.74
N PRO A 246 3.43 -14.21 -10.48
CA PRO A 246 4.31 -15.05 -9.67
C PRO A 246 4.71 -16.38 -10.31
N SER A 247 3.81 -17.03 -11.07
CA SER A 247 4.12 -18.29 -11.77
C SER A 247 5.23 -18.11 -12.81
N THR A 248 5.15 -17.08 -13.65
CA THR A 248 6.18 -16.78 -14.65
C THR A 248 7.48 -16.34 -13.97
N ALA A 249 7.39 -15.48 -12.96
CA ALA A 249 8.55 -15.02 -12.20
C ALA A 249 9.32 -16.18 -11.53
N ARG A 250 8.60 -17.16 -10.96
CA ARG A 250 9.22 -18.38 -10.40
C ARG A 250 9.94 -19.20 -11.46
N LYS A 251 9.36 -19.40 -12.64
CA LYS A 251 10.02 -20.10 -13.75
C LYS A 251 11.32 -19.38 -14.17
N TRP A 252 11.28 -18.05 -14.27
CA TRP A 252 12.47 -17.25 -14.55
C TRP A 252 13.54 -17.39 -13.47
N PHE A 253 13.13 -17.41 -12.20
CA PHE A 253 14.05 -17.54 -11.08
C PHE A 253 14.66 -18.95 -10.95
N TYR A 254 13.84 -19.99 -10.90
CA TYR A 254 14.27 -21.37 -10.63
C TYR A 254 14.78 -22.08 -11.89
N ASP A 255 14.03 -22.03 -12.99
CA ASP A 255 14.31 -22.85 -14.17
C ASP A 255 15.37 -22.20 -15.06
N LEU A 256 15.35 -20.87 -15.15
CA LEU A 256 16.25 -20.10 -16.03
C LEU A 256 17.38 -19.38 -15.28
N ASN A 257 17.38 -19.45 -13.95
CA ASN A 257 18.36 -18.81 -13.07
C ASN A 257 18.55 -17.31 -13.33
N LEU A 258 17.46 -16.59 -13.65
CA LEU A 258 17.49 -15.14 -13.85
C LEU A 258 17.35 -14.44 -12.48
N ARG A 259 17.98 -13.27 -12.33
CA ARG A 259 17.90 -12.44 -11.12
C ARG A 259 17.54 -10.98 -11.37
N THR A 260 17.85 -10.47 -12.55
CA THR A 260 17.78 -9.05 -12.90
C THR A 260 16.95 -8.79 -14.15
N LEU A 261 16.59 -7.52 -14.41
CA LEU A 261 15.98 -7.12 -15.68
C LEU A 261 16.92 -7.33 -16.88
N GLU A 262 18.23 -7.21 -16.66
CA GLU A 262 19.21 -7.38 -17.73
C GLU A 262 19.32 -8.84 -18.17
N ASP A 263 19.21 -9.78 -17.23
CA ASP A 263 19.15 -11.21 -17.55
C ASP A 263 17.98 -11.52 -18.50
N ILE A 264 16.83 -10.86 -18.29
CA ILE A 264 15.64 -11.04 -19.15
C ILE A 264 15.91 -10.48 -20.56
N LYS A 265 16.51 -9.28 -20.65
CA LYS A 265 16.81 -8.62 -21.93
C LYS A 265 17.82 -9.40 -22.76
N THR A 266 18.82 -9.99 -22.12
CA THR A 266 19.95 -10.67 -22.80
C THR A 266 19.64 -12.11 -23.20
N LYS A 267 18.83 -12.85 -22.41
CA LYS A 267 18.57 -14.30 -22.60
C LYS A 267 17.66 -14.65 -23.80
N LYS A 268 17.18 -13.65 -24.56
CA LYS A 268 16.27 -13.80 -25.72
C LYS A 268 15.08 -14.73 -25.43
N LEU A 269 14.32 -14.42 -24.39
CA LEU A 269 13.14 -15.21 -24.00
C LEU A 269 12.00 -15.08 -25.02
N THR A 270 11.20 -16.14 -25.16
CA THR A 270 9.90 -16.04 -25.83
C THR A 270 8.89 -15.38 -24.88
N LEU A 271 8.58 -14.12 -25.13
CA LEU A 271 7.70 -13.31 -24.28
C LEU A 271 6.31 -13.19 -24.88
N THR A 272 5.29 -13.08 -24.02
CA THR A 272 3.95 -12.68 -24.46
C THR A 272 3.92 -11.22 -24.88
N LYS A 273 2.88 -10.80 -25.62
CA LYS A 273 2.72 -9.39 -26.03
C LYS A 273 2.75 -8.44 -24.82
N ASP A 274 2.04 -8.80 -23.76
CA ASP A 274 1.99 -8.01 -22.53
C ASP A 274 3.36 -7.91 -21.86
N GLN A 275 4.12 -9.01 -21.80
CA GLN A 275 5.47 -9.04 -21.24
C GLN A 275 6.45 -8.20 -22.08
N THR A 276 6.35 -8.24 -23.40
CA THR A 276 7.15 -7.39 -24.30
C THR A 276 6.86 -5.92 -24.05
N LEU A 277 5.58 -5.54 -23.94
CA LEU A 277 5.18 -4.17 -23.62
C LEU A 277 5.62 -3.77 -22.21
N GLY A 278 5.46 -4.66 -21.24
CA GLY A 278 5.84 -4.44 -19.86
C GLY A 278 7.34 -4.22 -19.68
N LEU A 279 8.18 -4.91 -20.45
CA LEU A 279 9.63 -4.63 -20.48
C LEU A 279 9.94 -3.32 -21.20
N ARG A 280 9.27 -3.05 -22.33
CA ARG A 280 9.49 -1.84 -23.13
C ARG A 280 9.19 -0.56 -22.35
N TYR A 281 8.11 -0.56 -21.56
CA TYR A 281 7.65 0.59 -20.79
C TYR A 281 7.86 0.41 -19.27
N HIS A 282 8.73 -0.50 -18.86
CA HIS A 282 8.92 -0.89 -17.46
C HIS A 282 9.18 0.31 -16.55
N GLU A 283 10.06 1.23 -16.98
CA GLU A 283 10.44 2.38 -16.17
C GLU A 283 9.25 3.31 -15.90
N ASP A 284 8.44 3.60 -16.92
CA ASP A 284 7.28 4.47 -16.77
C ASP A 284 6.15 3.80 -16.00
N LEU A 285 5.89 2.52 -16.26
CA LEU A 285 4.84 1.76 -15.57
C LEU A 285 5.13 1.53 -14.09
N ASN A 286 6.42 1.55 -13.69
CA ASN A 286 6.81 1.48 -12.28
C ASN A 286 6.92 2.85 -11.60
N LYS A 287 6.94 3.96 -12.34
CA LYS A 287 6.78 5.30 -11.76
C LYS A 287 5.32 5.46 -11.31
N PRO A 288 5.06 5.82 -10.05
CA PRO A 288 3.69 6.04 -9.58
C PRO A 288 2.94 7.07 -10.44
N LEU A 289 1.67 6.80 -10.74
CA LEU A 289 0.75 7.78 -11.30
C LEU A 289 0.37 8.77 -10.20
N LEU A 290 0.58 10.06 -10.42
CA LEU A 290 0.25 11.11 -9.46
C LEU A 290 -1.22 11.53 -9.57
N LEU A 291 -1.79 12.04 -8.48
CA LEU A 291 -3.17 12.51 -8.44
C LEU A 291 -3.48 13.58 -9.49
N GLU A 292 -2.54 14.49 -9.75
CA GLU A 292 -2.69 15.51 -10.80
C GLU A 292 -2.78 14.89 -12.19
N GLU A 293 -1.86 13.97 -12.53
CA GLU A 293 -1.87 13.23 -13.79
C GLU A 293 -3.18 12.43 -13.95
N ALA A 294 -3.62 11.77 -12.89
CA ALA A 294 -4.87 11.02 -12.85
C ALA A 294 -6.09 11.93 -13.08
N ASN A 295 -6.13 13.10 -12.46
CA ASN A 295 -7.19 14.08 -12.64
C ASN A 295 -7.25 14.62 -14.07
N HIS A 296 -6.09 14.86 -14.70
CA HIS A 296 -6.02 15.29 -16.10
C HIS A 296 -6.56 14.22 -17.05
N ILE A 297 -6.14 12.96 -16.89
CA ILE A 297 -6.64 11.85 -17.70
C ILE A 297 -8.15 11.68 -17.49
N ALA A 298 -8.62 11.70 -16.25
CA ALA A 298 -10.04 11.57 -15.92
C ALA A 298 -10.89 12.71 -16.53
N LYS A 299 -10.37 13.94 -16.55
CA LYS A 299 -11.02 15.09 -17.18
C LYS A 299 -11.15 14.88 -18.68
N LEU A 300 -10.08 14.49 -19.37
CA LEU A 300 -10.09 14.20 -20.81
C LEU A 300 -11.11 13.11 -21.18
N VAL A 301 -11.14 12.01 -20.43
CA VAL A 301 -12.11 10.93 -20.64
C VAL A 301 -13.54 11.42 -20.39
N ARG A 302 -13.77 12.23 -19.35
CA ARG A 302 -15.09 12.80 -19.03
C ARG A 302 -15.60 13.74 -20.12
N GLU A 303 -14.77 14.66 -20.60
CA GLU A 303 -15.12 15.60 -21.68
C GLU A 303 -15.44 14.83 -22.96
N THR A 304 -14.65 13.80 -23.28
CA THR A 304 -14.91 12.91 -24.42
C THR A 304 -16.24 12.17 -24.28
N CYS A 305 -16.51 11.56 -23.13
CA CYS A 305 -17.77 10.86 -22.89
C CYS A 305 -18.98 11.79 -23.00
N THR A 306 -18.89 13.00 -22.45
CA THR A 306 -19.95 14.00 -22.49
C THR A 306 -20.25 14.47 -23.91
N ALA A 307 -19.20 14.67 -24.73
CA ALA A 307 -19.33 15.05 -26.13
C ALA A 307 -19.93 13.93 -27.00
N LEU A 308 -19.60 12.67 -26.71
CA LEU A 308 -20.17 11.50 -27.40
C LEU A 308 -21.64 11.27 -27.01
N ARG A 309 -21.98 11.44 -25.73
CA ARG A 309 -23.33 11.21 -25.22
C ARG A 309 -23.62 12.11 -24.02
N SER A 310 -24.52 13.08 -24.23
CA SER A 310 -24.97 13.99 -23.17
C SER A 310 -25.52 13.22 -21.98
N GLY A 311 -25.14 13.62 -20.76
CA GLY A 311 -25.55 12.96 -19.51
C GLY A 311 -24.64 11.80 -19.08
N CYS A 312 -23.67 11.38 -19.91
CA CYS A 312 -22.70 10.38 -19.50
C CYS A 312 -21.84 10.87 -18.31
N THR A 313 -21.54 9.97 -17.38
CA THR A 313 -20.77 10.25 -16.17
C THR A 313 -19.49 9.43 -16.16
N VAL A 314 -18.42 10.02 -15.62
CA VAL A 314 -17.13 9.37 -15.43
C VAL A 314 -16.68 9.56 -13.99
N THR A 315 -16.63 8.43 -13.25
CA THR A 315 -16.30 8.37 -11.83
C THR A 315 -14.94 7.74 -11.63
N VAL A 316 -14.04 8.48 -10.97
CA VAL A 316 -12.75 7.93 -10.51
C VAL A 316 -13.03 6.98 -9.35
N VAL A 317 -12.56 5.73 -9.46
CA VAL A 317 -12.65 4.71 -8.41
C VAL A 317 -11.24 4.29 -7.96
N GLY A 318 -11.08 3.09 -7.42
CA GLY A 318 -9.76 2.57 -7.06
C GLY A 318 -9.03 3.38 -5.97
N GLY A 319 -7.71 3.41 -6.07
CA GLY A 319 -6.82 4.02 -5.07
C GLY A 319 -7.06 5.52 -4.87
N PHE A 320 -7.27 6.27 -5.96
CA PHE A 320 -7.46 7.71 -5.91
C PHE A 320 -8.77 8.10 -5.22
N ARG A 321 -9.87 7.36 -5.44
CA ARG A 321 -11.13 7.58 -4.71
C ARG A 321 -10.99 7.39 -3.20
N ARG A 322 -10.06 6.55 -2.75
CA ARG A 322 -9.74 6.34 -1.33
C ARG A 322 -8.77 7.39 -0.77
N GLY A 323 -8.43 8.43 -1.54
CA GLY A 323 -7.61 9.55 -1.09
C GLY A 323 -6.10 9.36 -1.27
N LYS A 324 -5.65 8.40 -2.08
CA LYS A 324 -4.22 8.31 -2.43
C LYS A 324 -3.79 9.49 -3.31
N ASP A 325 -2.63 10.05 -2.99
CA ASP A 325 -1.94 11.06 -3.80
C ASP A 325 -1.15 10.44 -4.97
N LYS A 326 -0.84 9.14 -4.88
CA LYS A 326 -0.18 8.34 -5.92
C LYS A 326 -0.71 6.91 -6.00
N GLY A 327 -0.77 6.36 -7.20
CA GLY A 327 -1.30 5.04 -7.51
C GLY A 327 -0.47 4.28 -8.55
N HIS A 328 -0.82 3.02 -8.80
CA HIS A 328 -0.23 2.23 -9.88
C HIS A 328 -0.95 2.44 -11.22
N ASP A 329 -2.26 2.64 -11.14
CA ASP A 329 -3.20 2.77 -12.25
C ASP A 329 -4.34 3.73 -11.90
N LEU A 330 -5.06 4.17 -12.94
CA LEU A 330 -6.30 4.94 -12.82
C LEU A 330 -7.49 4.09 -13.28
N ASP A 331 -8.41 3.80 -12.36
CA ASP A 331 -9.66 3.13 -12.64
C ASP A 331 -10.81 4.14 -12.84
N LEU A 332 -11.52 4.04 -13.96
CA LEU A 332 -12.66 4.91 -14.30
C LEU A 332 -13.90 4.09 -14.61
N ILE A 333 -15.00 4.38 -13.90
CA ILE A 333 -16.33 3.90 -14.26
C ILE A 333 -17.02 4.93 -15.16
N ILE A 334 -17.46 4.49 -16.33
CA ILE A 334 -18.29 5.20 -17.28
C ILE A 334 -19.72 4.67 -17.15
N SER A 335 -20.70 5.56 -16.96
CA SER A 335 -22.10 5.18 -16.83
C SER A 335 -23.02 6.27 -17.37
N HIS A 336 -24.32 6.00 -17.45
CA HIS A 336 -25.33 6.95 -17.90
C HIS A 336 -26.56 6.87 -16.98
N PRO A 337 -27.24 7.98 -16.65
CA PRO A 337 -28.40 7.96 -15.74
C PRO A 337 -29.62 7.20 -16.27
N ILE A 338 -29.73 7.07 -17.59
CA ILE A 338 -30.72 6.23 -18.28
C ILE A 338 -30.06 4.89 -18.61
N GLU A 339 -30.65 3.79 -18.13
CA GLU A 339 -30.19 2.41 -18.41
C GLU A 339 -30.09 2.13 -19.91
N GLY A 340 -29.03 1.43 -20.34
CA GLY A 340 -28.77 1.05 -21.73
C GLY A 340 -28.10 2.16 -22.55
N ASN A 341 -28.20 3.42 -22.11
CA ASN A 341 -27.47 4.52 -22.75
C ASN A 341 -25.98 4.55 -22.39
N GLU A 342 -25.45 3.60 -21.62
CA GLU A 342 -24.02 3.36 -21.49
C GLU A 342 -23.48 2.43 -22.58
N GLU A 343 -24.34 1.67 -23.27
CA GLU A 343 -23.92 0.67 -24.24
C GLU A 343 -23.14 1.28 -25.41
N GLY A 344 -22.04 0.63 -25.80
CA GLY A 344 -21.15 1.06 -26.87
C GLY A 344 -20.23 2.24 -26.51
N MET A 345 -20.36 2.83 -25.32
CA MET A 345 -19.51 3.96 -24.90
C MET A 345 -18.02 3.61 -24.92
N LEU A 346 -17.64 2.40 -24.49
CA LEU A 346 -16.22 2.01 -24.48
C LEU A 346 -15.62 2.07 -25.88
N ALA A 347 -16.29 1.50 -26.88
CA ALA A 347 -15.81 1.49 -28.26
C ALA A 347 -15.64 2.92 -28.79
N MET A 348 -16.64 3.78 -28.61
CA MET A 348 -16.60 5.17 -29.06
C MET A 348 -15.51 6.00 -28.36
N VAL A 349 -15.31 5.81 -27.06
CA VAL A 349 -14.26 6.50 -26.29
C VAL A 349 -12.88 6.06 -26.76
N LEU A 350 -12.67 4.75 -26.95
CA LEU A 350 -11.39 4.22 -27.42
C LEU A 350 -11.07 4.70 -28.84
N GLU A 351 -12.07 4.75 -29.73
CA GLU A 351 -11.90 5.30 -31.09
C GLU A 351 -11.55 6.79 -31.05
N LYS A 352 -12.25 7.57 -30.22
CA LYS A 352 -12.05 9.02 -30.13
C LYS A 352 -10.71 9.40 -29.51
N LEU A 353 -10.16 8.56 -28.64
CA LEU A 353 -8.89 8.76 -27.93
C LEU A 353 -7.78 7.80 -28.41
N ASP A 354 -7.88 7.21 -29.60
CA ASP A 354 -6.96 6.19 -30.10
C ASP A 354 -5.49 6.62 -30.02
N GLU A 355 -5.19 7.89 -30.35
CA GLU A 355 -3.83 8.43 -30.29
C GLU A 355 -3.19 8.46 -28.88
N HIS A 356 -4.03 8.33 -27.85
CA HIS A 356 -3.62 8.25 -26.46
C HIS A 356 -3.43 6.82 -25.97
N PHE A 357 -3.77 5.78 -26.73
CA PHE A 357 -3.60 4.40 -26.30
C PHE A 357 -2.42 3.73 -27.00
N ILE A 358 -1.49 3.22 -26.20
CA ILE A 358 -0.37 2.40 -26.67
C ILE A 358 -0.80 0.94 -26.78
N TYR A 359 -1.70 0.53 -25.90
CA TYR A 359 -2.19 -0.82 -25.77
C TYR A 359 -3.61 -0.81 -25.19
N THR A 360 -4.47 -1.69 -25.71
CA THR A 360 -5.82 -1.91 -25.21
C THR A 360 -6.13 -3.40 -25.20
N GLU A 361 -6.58 -3.93 -24.06
CA GLU A 361 -7.16 -5.26 -23.94
C GLU A 361 -8.65 -5.11 -23.59
N LYS A 362 -9.53 -5.40 -24.55
CA LYS A 362 -10.98 -5.30 -24.35
C LYS A 362 -11.53 -6.61 -23.79
N LYS A 363 -12.36 -6.52 -22.75
CA LYS A 363 -13.20 -7.62 -22.25
C LYS A 363 -14.65 -7.27 -22.54
N ALA A 364 -15.30 -8.10 -23.36
CA ALA A 364 -16.71 -7.92 -23.67
C ALA A 364 -17.58 -8.15 -22.42
N SER A 365 -18.69 -7.42 -22.33
CA SER A 365 -19.71 -7.66 -21.32
C SER A 365 -20.30 -9.06 -21.47
N ASN A 366 -20.54 -9.73 -20.34
CA ASN A 366 -21.18 -11.05 -20.30
C ASN A 366 -22.45 -11.00 -19.43
N THR A 367 -23.31 -10.00 -19.68
CA THR A 367 -24.60 -9.76 -18.99
C THR A 367 -25.52 -10.98 -18.95
N LYS A 368 -25.45 -11.89 -19.92
CA LYS A 368 -26.27 -13.12 -19.97
C LYS A 368 -25.96 -14.16 -18.87
N ARG A 369 -24.87 -14.01 -18.09
CA ARG A 369 -24.51 -14.94 -16.99
C ARG A 369 -24.93 -14.46 -15.59
N GLN A 370 -25.58 -13.31 -15.47
CA GLN A 370 -25.75 -12.59 -14.19
C GLN A 370 -26.98 -12.94 -13.34
N THR A 371 -27.75 -13.97 -13.72
CA THR A 371 -28.87 -14.44 -12.92
C THR A 371 -28.55 -15.67 -12.08
N SER A 372 -27.33 -16.22 -12.09
CA SER A 372 -27.01 -17.40 -11.26
C SER A 372 -25.88 -17.15 -10.26
N LEU A 373 -26.11 -17.62 -9.03
CA LEU A 373 -25.18 -17.73 -7.90
C LEU A 373 -23.87 -18.49 -8.22
N GLU A 374 -23.72 -19.00 -9.44
CA GLU A 374 -22.70 -19.99 -9.83
C GLU A 374 -21.39 -19.36 -10.29
N SER A 375 -21.35 -18.04 -10.55
CA SER A 375 -20.09 -17.38 -10.91
C SER A 375 -19.22 -17.17 -9.66
N ARG A 376 -18.41 -18.18 -9.35
CA ARG A 376 -17.31 -18.12 -8.37
C ARG A 376 -16.13 -17.23 -8.82
N SER A 377 -16.26 -16.53 -9.96
CA SER A 377 -15.21 -15.64 -10.48
C SER A 377 -15.01 -14.44 -9.56
N THR A 378 -13.75 -14.18 -9.20
CA THR A 378 -13.35 -12.97 -8.48
C THR A 378 -13.52 -11.68 -9.28
N MET A 379 -13.65 -11.78 -10.62
CA MET A 379 -13.77 -10.63 -11.50
C MET A 379 -15.21 -10.41 -11.93
N ASP A 380 -15.61 -9.15 -11.96
CA ASP A 380 -16.85 -8.71 -12.60
C ASP A 380 -16.82 -9.00 -14.11
N HIS A 381 -17.98 -8.90 -14.76
CA HIS A 381 -18.17 -9.18 -16.18
C HIS A 381 -18.67 -7.95 -16.93
N PHE A 382 -18.41 -6.76 -16.41
CA PHE A 382 -18.67 -5.51 -17.11
C PHE A 382 -17.85 -5.42 -18.40
N GLU A 383 -18.34 -4.63 -19.34
CA GLU A 383 -17.51 -4.23 -20.48
C GLU A 383 -16.36 -3.36 -19.96
N LYS A 384 -15.12 -3.75 -20.27
CA LYS A 384 -13.93 -3.05 -19.77
C LYS A 384 -12.76 -3.09 -20.71
N CYS A 385 -11.89 -2.10 -20.59
CA CYS A 385 -10.62 -2.04 -21.28
C CYS A 385 -9.49 -1.84 -20.27
N PHE A 386 -8.56 -2.80 -20.25
CA PHE A 386 -7.27 -2.62 -19.58
C PHE A 386 -6.31 -1.98 -20.58
N SER A 387 -5.74 -0.83 -20.26
CA SER A 387 -4.96 -0.06 -21.24
C SER A 387 -3.64 0.48 -20.72
N ILE A 388 -2.76 0.82 -21.66
CA ILE A 388 -1.59 1.66 -21.41
C ILE A 388 -1.83 2.97 -22.17
N PHE A 389 -1.98 4.05 -21.40
CA PHE A 389 -2.25 5.40 -21.84
C PHE A 389 -0.94 6.18 -22.03
N LYS A 390 -0.87 6.93 -23.13
CA LYS A 390 0.20 7.86 -23.49
C LYS A 390 -0.11 9.22 -22.90
N TYR A 391 0.35 9.46 -21.67
CA TYR A 391 0.14 10.73 -20.97
C TYR A 391 1.19 11.77 -21.38
N ARG A 392 0.77 12.94 -21.88
CA ARG A 392 1.67 14.05 -22.21
C ARG A 392 1.62 15.10 -21.10
N HIS A 393 2.77 15.54 -20.60
CA HIS A 393 2.83 16.60 -19.60
C HIS A 393 2.47 17.95 -20.22
N GLU A 394 1.60 18.72 -19.55
CA GLU A 394 1.33 20.10 -19.93
C GLU A 394 2.58 20.96 -19.70
N GLY A 395 3.34 21.21 -20.78
CA GLY A 395 4.61 21.94 -20.74
C GLY A 395 5.59 21.54 -21.84
N SER A 396 5.52 20.29 -22.31
CA SER A 396 6.42 19.75 -23.35
C SER A 396 6.16 20.29 -24.76
N ALA A 397 5.07 21.03 -24.97
CA ALA A 397 4.69 21.57 -26.28
C ALA A 397 5.39 22.90 -26.64
N LYS A 398 6.09 23.55 -25.70
CA LYS A 398 6.74 24.87 -25.94
C LYS A 398 8.22 24.81 -26.31
N GLN A 399 8.83 23.63 -26.49
CA GLN A 399 10.28 23.48 -26.67
C GLN A 399 10.75 22.64 -27.87
N SER A 400 9.91 22.41 -28.88
CA SER A 400 10.28 21.61 -30.06
C SER A 400 10.53 22.47 -31.31
N GLN A 401 11.60 23.26 -31.28
CA GLN A 401 12.29 23.77 -32.47
C GLN A 401 13.80 23.56 -32.34
N SER A 402 14.26 22.31 -32.23
CA SER A 402 15.59 21.91 -32.72
C SER A 402 15.84 20.42 -32.50
N ASN A 403 16.18 19.76 -33.61
CA ASN A 403 16.96 18.54 -33.74
C ASN A 403 16.41 17.22 -33.21
N ILE A 404 16.23 16.34 -34.19
CA ILE A 404 16.03 14.90 -34.14
C ILE A 404 17.16 14.28 -33.31
N LEU A 405 16.84 13.75 -32.13
CA LEU A 405 17.43 12.61 -31.39
C LEU A 405 17.14 12.80 -29.87
N HIS A 406 16.46 11.82 -29.26
CA HIS A 406 15.78 11.78 -27.93
C HIS A 406 14.36 12.37 -27.86
N LEU A 407 13.36 11.52 -28.14
CA LEU A 407 11.93 11.71 -27.82
C LEU A 407 11.58 11.31 -26.37
N GLU A 408 12.59 11.04 -25.53
CA GLU A 408 12.44 10.72 -24.12
C GLU A 408 12.08 11.99 -23.35
N GLY A 409 10.90 12.01 -22.70
CA GLY A 409 10.46 13.12 -21.84
C GLY A 409 9.28 13.95 -22.37
N THR A 410 8.70 13.62 -23.53
CA THR A 410 7.48 14.31 -24.02
C THR A 410 6.19 13.67 -23.52
N TRP A 411 6.24 12.40 -23.12
CA TRP A 411 5.11 11.64 -22.60
C TRP A 411 5.58 10.48 -21.72
N ALA A 412 4.68 9.94 -20.90
CA ALA A 412 4.91 8.77 -20.05
C ALA A 412 3.80 7.72 -20.25
N ALA A 413 4.15 6.44 -20.19
CA ALA A 413 3.19 5.34 -20.19
C ALA A 413 2.50 5.22 -18.82
N LYS A 414 1.17 5.29 -18.78
CA LYS A 414 0.37 5.17 -17.53
C LYS A 414 -0.71 4.12 -17.71
N ARG A 415 -0.96 3.29 -16.69
CA ARG A 415 -2.06 2.32 -16.71
C ARG A 415 -3.39 3.02 -16.47
N VAL A 416 -4.36 2.77 -17.34
CA VAL A 416 -5.73 3.31 -17.22
C VAL A 416 -6.72 2.20 -17.54
N ASP A 417 -7.65 1.97 -16.63
CA ASP A 417 -8.69 0.96 -16.77
C ASP A 417 -10.04 1.67 -16.91
N LEU A 418 -10.75 1.34 -17.99
CA LEU A 418 -12.07 1.89 -18.30
C LEU A 418 -13.11 0.80 -18.12
N ILE A 419 -14.17 1.08 -17.37
CA ILE A 419 -15.23 0.13 -17.06
C ILE A 419 -16.57 0.78 -17.39
N VAL A 420 -17.38 0.14 -18.24
CA VAL A 420 -18.74 0.63 -18.57
C VAL A 420 -19.76 -0.14 -17.75
N VAL A 421 -20.63 0.60 -17.06
CA VAL A 421 -21.54 0.04 -16.06
C VAL A 421 -22.96 0.59 -16.26
N PRO A 422 -23.99 -0.28 -16.31
CA PRO A 422 -25.39 0.14 -16.35
C PRO A 422 -25.82 0.87 -15.06
N LYS A 423 -26.79 1.79 -15.16
CA LYS A 423 -27.28 2.58 -14.02
C LYS A 423 -27.74 1.69 -12.86
N SER A 424 -28.42 0.59 -13.16
CA SER A 424 -28.95 -0.37 -12.20
C SER A 424 -27.88 -1.05 -11.34
N GLN A 425 -26.66 -1.19 -11.87
CA GLN A 425 -25.53 -1.85 -11.18
C GLN A 425 -24.48 -0.85 -10.67
N PHE A 426 -24.66 0.44 -10.94
CA PHE A 426 -23.67 1.49 -10.69
C PHE A 426 -23.17 1.52 -9.24
N ALA A 427 -24.06 1.50 -8.25
CA ALA A 427 -23.69 1.54 -6.83
C ALA A 427 -22.81 0.35 -6.41
N PHE A 428 -23.15 -0.85 -6.89
CA PHE A 428 -22.39 -2.08 -6.61
C PHE A 428 -21.04 -2.08 -7.31
N ALA A 429 -20.97 -1.56 -8.53
CA ALA A 429 -19.72 -1.43 -9.26
C ALA A 429 -18.79 -0.40 -8.61
N VAL A 430 -19.32 0.75 -8.19
CA VAL A 430 -18.55 1.76 -7.46
C VAL A 430 -18.01 1.15 -6.17
N LEU A 431 -18.81 0.44 -5.39
CA LEU A 431 -18.33 -0.27 -4.19
C LEU A 431 -17.18 -1.24 -4.53
N GLY A 432 -17.42 -2.12 -5.51
CA GLY A 432 -16.49 -3.15 -5.96
C GLY A 432 -15.14 -2.61 -6.44
N TRP A 433 -15.16 -1.59 -7.30
CA TRP A 433 -13.98 -0.99 -7.89
C TRP A 433 -13.33 0.08 -7.00
N THR A 434 -14.03 0.59 -5.99
CA THR A 434 -13.42 1.46 -4.97
C THR A 434 -12.47 0.67 -4.09
N GLY A 435 -12.77 -0.60 -3.76
CA GLY A 435 -11.90 -1.42 -2.93
C GLY A 435 -11.71 -0.89 -1.49
N THR A 436 -10.64 -1.29 -0.78
CA THR A 436 -9.52 -2.15 -1.23
C THR A 436 -9.96 -3.58 -1.57
N LYS A 437 -9.09 -4.35 -2.25
CA LYS A 437 -9.30 -5.79 -2.46
C LYS A 437 -9.61 -6.54 -1.16
N HIS A 438 -9.01 -6.12 -0.04
CA HIS A 438 -9.31 -6.75 1.25
C HIS A 438 -10.67 -6.33 1.79
N PHE A 439 -11.03 -5.05 1.68
CA PHE A 439 -12.34 -4.53 2.07
C PHE A 439 -13.45 -5.32 1.37
N GLU A 440 -13.35 -5.45 0.04
CA GLU A 440 -14.29 -6.19 -0.79
C GLU A 440 -14.41 -7.66 -0.39
N ARG A 441 -13.28 -8.31 -0.11
CA ARG A 441 -13.29 -9.69 0.38
C ARG A 441 -14.02 -9.81 1.72
N GLU A 442 -13.83 -8.85 2.62
CA GLU A 442 -14.37 -8.89 3.97
C GLU A 442 -15.84 -8.50 4.03
N ILE A 443 -16.29 -7.51 3.26
CA ILE A 443 -17.71 -7.18 3.15
C ILE A 443 -18.48 -8.35 2.53
N ARG A 444 -17.99 -8.95 1.43
CA ARG A 444 -18.66 -10.12 0.83
C ARG A 444 -18.71 -11.32 1.79
N ARG A 445 -17.66 -11.50 2.61
CA ARG A 445 -17.63 -12.52 3.66
C ARG A 445 -18.67 -12.22 4.76
N TYR A 446 -18.73 -10.98 5.26
CA TYR A 446 -19.71 -10.54 6.24
C TYR A 446 -21.14 -10.75 5.72
N VAL A 447 -21.43 -10.28 4.51
CA VAL A 447 -22.75 -10.37 3.88
C VAL A 447 -23.20 -11.83 3.77
N ARG A 448 -22.31 -12.73 3.33
CA ARG A 448 -22.61 -14.16 3.24
C ARG A 448 -22.82 -14.81 4.60
N SER A 449 -21.94 -14.54 5.56
CA SER A 449 -21.95 -15.21 6.86
C SER A 449 -23.05 -14.68 7.77
N GLU A 450 -23.16 -13.36 7.91
CA GLU A 450 -24.00 -12.68 8.89
C GLU A 450 -25.37 -12.29 8.34
N LYS A 451 -25.48 -12.01 7.03
CA LYS A 451 -26.74 -11.54 6.41
C LYS A 451 -27.44 -12.58 5.54
N LYS A 452 -26.78 -13.71 5.26
CA LYS A 452 -27.30 -14.75 4.34
C LYS A 452 -27.66 -14.18 2.96
N LEU A 453 -26.88 -13.20 2.50
CA LEU A 453 -26.99 -12.62 1.16
C LEU A 453 -25.69 -12.87 0.38
N VAL A 454 -25.72 -12.63 -0.92
CA VAL A 454 -24.54 -12.62 -1.79
C VAL A 454 -24.36 -11.23 -2.36
N LEU A 455 -23.20 -10.62 -2.09
CA LEU A 455 -22.81 -9.34 -2.66
C LEU A 455 -21.76 -9.55 -3.75
N THR A 456 -21.96 -8.92 -4.90
CA THR A 456 -21.03 -8.90 -6.03
C THR A 456 -20.86 -7.47 -6.54
N SER A 457 -19.93 -7.24 -7.47
CA SER A 457 -19.80 -5.94 -8.13
C SER A 457 -21.00 -5.58 -9.03
N HIS A 458 -21.94 -6.50 -9.26
CA HIS A 458 -23.11 -6.31 -10.13
C HIS A 458 -24.41 -6.10 -9.36
N GLY A 459 -24.44 -6.47 -8.08
CA GLY A 459 -25.68 -6.56 -7.35
C GLY A 459 -25.57 -7.33 -6.05
N MET A 460 -26.65 -7.31 -5.30
CA MET A 460 -26.86 -8.08 -4.08
C MET A 460 -28.08 -9.00 -4.24
N TYR A 461 -27.98 -10.22 -3.73
CA TYR A 461 -29.00 -11.25 -3.93
C TYR A 461 -29.26 -12.03 -2.64
N THR A 462 -30.48 -12.51 -2.44
CA THR A 462 -30.80 -13.47 -1.39
C THR A 462 -30.13 -14.82 -1.68
N LEU A 463 -29.63 -15.51 -0.65
CA LEU A 463 -28.87 -16.75 -0.84
C LEU A 463 -29.76 -17.94 -1.22
N ASP A 464 -31.02 -17.92 -0.81
CA ASP A 464 -32.01 -18.99 -0.96
C ASP A 464 -32.89 -18.81 -2.20
N THR A 465 -33.47 -17.61 -2.40
CA THR A 465 -34.37 -17.32 -3.52
C THR A 465 -33.68 -16.70 -4.72
N ASN A 466 -32.43 -16.23 -4.56
CA ASN A 466 -31.67 -15.52 -5.60
C ASN A 466 -32.39 -14.27 -6.13
N GLU A 467 -33.22 -13.66 -5.29
CA GLU A 467 -33.93 -12.42 -5.57
C GLU A 467 -32.97 -11.25 -5.48
N SER A 468 -33.01 -10.37 -6.49
CA SER A 468 -32.16 -9.19 -6.55
C SER A 468 -32.62 -8.11 -5.57
N ILE A 469 -31.67 -7.54 -4.87
CA ILE A 469 -31.86 -6.39 -3.98
C ILE A 469 -31.16 -5.20 -4.65
N SER A 470 -31.95 -4.24 -5.13
CA SER A 470 -31.44 -3.02 -5.74
C SER A 470 -30.79 -2.09 -4.72
N ALA A 471 -29.96 -1.15 -5.17
CA ALA A 471 -29.49 -0.01 -4.39
C ALA A 471 -29.01 1.08 -5.36
N ASP A 472 -29.33 2.34 -5.07
CA ASP A 472 -28.95 3.49 -5.89
C ASP A 472 -27.66 4.16 -5.44
N SER A 473 -27.21 3.91 -4.21
CA SER A 473 -25.97 4.44 -3.67
C SER A 473 -25.22 3.44 -2.78
N GLU A 474 -23.95 3.71 -2.48
CA GLU A 474 -23.18 2.91 -1.53
C GLU A 474 -23.79 2.98 -0.11
N GLU A 475 -24.27 4.15 0.30
CA GLU A 475 -24.93 4.37 1.59
C GLU A 475 -26.14 3.45 1.76
N GLU A 476 -26.97 3.31 0.72
CA GLU A 476 -28.13 2.40 0.74
C GLU A 476 -27.69 0.93 0.83
N ILE A 477 -26.59 0.55 0.16
CA ILE A 477 -26.01 -0.81 0.31
C ILE A 477 -25.64 -1.05 1.78
N PHE A 478 -24.93 -0.11 2.43
CA PHE A 478 -24.52 -0.26 3.83
C PHE A 478 -25.73 -0.29 4.78
N GLU A 479 -26.74 0.55 4.54
CA GLU A 479 -27.99 0.57 5.29
C GLU A 479 -28.69 -0.80 5.25
N LYS A 480 -28.90 -1.36 4.04
CA LYS A 480 -29.52 -2.67 3.85
C LYS A 480 -28.72 -3.81 4.50
N LEU A 481 -27.40 -3.65 4.59
CA LEU A 481 -26.52 -4.58 5.29
C LEU A 481 -26.47 -4.37 6.79
N GLY A 482 -27.14 -3.35 7.34
CA GLY A 482 -27.06 -2.96 8.74
C GLY A 482 -25.62 -2.66 9.18
N LEU A 483 -24.86 -2.01 8.30
CA LEU A 483 -23.50 -1.54 8.55
C LEU A 483 -23.51 -0.01 8.67
N ASN A 484 -22.67 0.53 9.55
CA ASN A 484 -22.37 1.96 9.51
C ASN A 484 -21.66 2.28 8.20
N PHE A 485 -22.13 3.31 7.48
CA PHE A 485 -21.50 3.73 6.25
C PHE A 485 -20.05 4.15 6.50
N LEU A 486 -19.13 3.53 5.75
CA LEU A 486 -17.72 3.90 5.74
C LEU A 486 -17.43 4.68 4.46
N PRO A 487 -16.98 5.95 4.54
CA PRO A 487 -16.59 6.69 3.35
C PRO A 487 -15.36 6.02 2.69
N PRO A 488 -15.12 6.23 1.38
CA PRO A 488 -14.03 5.57 0.65
C PRO A 488 -12.64 5.73 1.28
N SER A 489 -12.36 6.89 1.86
CA SER A 489 -11.10 7.20 2.57
C SER A 489 -10.84 6.34 3.80
N GLU A 490 -11.88 5.70 4.34
CA GLU A 490 -11.83 4.83 5.52
C GLU A 490 -11.88 3.33 5.16
N ARG A 491 -11.75 2.98 3.88
CA ARG A 491 -11.72 1.60 3.39
C ARG A 491 -10.31 1.13 3.05
N CYS A 492 -9.27 1.76 3.61
CA CYS A 492 -7.85 1.53 3.28
C CYS A 492 -7.23 0.33 4.01
N CYS A 493 -7.98 -0.77 4.15
CA CYS A 493 -7.57 -1.96 4.89
C CYS A 493 -6.67 -2.92 4.11
#